data_AF-A0A6B1H2J9-F1
#
_entry.id   AF-A0A6B1H2J9-F1
#
_cell.length_a   1.000
_cell.length_b   1.000
_cell.length_c   1.000
_cell.angle_alpha   90.00
_cell.angle_beta   90.00
_cell.angle_gamma   90.00
#
_symmetry.space_group_name_H-M   'P 1'
#
loop_
_entity.id
_entity.type
_entity.pdbx_description
1 polymer ?
#
loop_
_entity_poly.entity_id
_entity_poly.type
_entity_poly.pdbx_seq_one_letter_code
_entity_poly.pdbx_strand_id
1 'polypeptide(L)'
;LTLRTLVNGEVVQEGNTGEDLLFSFAYQVADLSRLITLEPGDVIMTGTPANSRPVEPGDVVEVQCDEIGTLRNPIVELDRDLQPVGEQPQVTGNTLHVALCVPEDEAEVVAAAEAAGS
;
A
#
# COMPACT_ATOMS: atom_id res chain seq x y z
N LEU A 1 17.12 -4.82 -4.34
CA LEU A 1 16.89 -3.88 -3.23
C LEU A 1 15.73 -4.42 -2.43
N THR A 2 15.83 -4.47 -1.10
CA THR A 2 14.68 -4.84 -0.28
C THR A 2 13.93 -3.58 0.13
N LEU A 3 12.60 -3.64 -0.02
CA LEU A 3 11.66 -2.65 0.45
C LEU A 3 10.97 -3.20 1.71
N ARG A 4 10.91 -2.41 2.78
CA ARG A 4 10.20 -2.74 4.02
C ARG A 4 9.24 -1.63 4.39
N THR A 5 8.04 -2.00 4.81
CA THR A 5 7.11 -1.07 5.46
C THR A 5 7.04 -1.44 6.94
N LEU A 6 7.25 -0.46 7.80
CA LEU A 6 7.07 -0.58 9.24
C LEU A 6 5.92 0.28 9.69
N VAL A 7 5.10 -0.24 10.59
CA VAL A 7 4.08 0.53 11.33
C VAL A 7 4.47 0.50 12.80
N ASN A 8 4.74 1.66 13.37
CA ASN A 8 5.19 1.80 14.76
C ASN A 8 6.44 0.95 15.10
N GLY A 9 7.34 0.79 14.11
CA GLY A 9 8.57 0.02 14.24
C GLY A 9 8.43 -1.49 14.04
N GLU A 10 7.22 -2.01 13.80
CA GLU A 10 6.98 -3.41 13.43
C GLU A 10 6.99 -3.56 11.91
N VAL A 11 7.77 -4.49 11.37
CA VAL A 11 7.79 -4.80 9.93
C VAL A 11 6.48 -5.49 9.56
N VAL A 12 5.69 -4.83 8.72
CA VAL A 12 4.38 -5.33 8.26
C VAL A 12 4.40 -5.80 6.81
N GLN A 13 5.33 -5.26 6.01
CA GLN A 13 5.57 -5.69 4.64
C GLN A 13 7.08 -5.77 4.39
N GLU A 14 7.50 -6.77 3.64
CA GLU A 14 8.88 -6.90 3.13
C GLU A 14 8.84 -7.54 1.74
N GLY A 15 9.62 -7.02 0.80
CA GLY A 15 9.77 -7.60 -0.53
C GLY A 15 11.06 -7.18 -1.22
N ASN A 16 11.62 -8.07 -2.05
CA ASN A 16 12.81 -7.85 -2.83
C ASN A 16 12.48 -7.53 -4.28
N THR A 17 12.97 -6.39 -4.78
CA THR A 17 12.68 -5.94 -6.15
C THR A 17 13.22 -6.86 -7.24
N GLY A 18 14.17 -7.75 -6.96
CA GLY A 18 14.73 -8.68 -7.94
C GLY A 18 13.97 -10.00 -8.05
N GLU A 19 13.27 -10.40 -6.99
CA GLU A 19 12.61 -11.71 -6.89
C GLU A 19 11.08 -11.59 -6.90
N ASP A 20 10.53 -10.57 -6.23
CA ASP A 20 9.08 -10.46 -6.00
C ASP A 20 8.37 -9.56 -7.03
N LEU A 21 9.10 -8.80 -7.84
CA LEU A 21 8.49 -8.01 -8.91
C LEU A 21 8.00 -8.89 -10.06
N LEU A 22 6.67 -8.96 -10.23
CA LEU A 22 6.06 -9.65 -11.36
C LEU A 22 6.46 -9.04 -12.71
N PHE A 23 6.62 -7.72 -12.75
CA PHE A 23 7.02 -6.96 -13.93
C PHE A 23 8.27 -6.15 -13.63
N SER A 24 9.35 -6.37 -14.37
CA SER A 24 10.61 -5.65 -14.17
C SER A 24 10.45 -4.15 -14.46
N PHE A 25 11.29 -3.30 -13.85
CA PHE A 25 11.26 -1.86 -14.09
C PHE A 25 11.38 -1.50 -15.58
N ALA A 26 12.26 -2.20 -16.31
CA ALA A 26 12.43 -1.99 -17.75
C ALA A 26 11.15 -2.32 -18.53
N TYR A 27 10.44 -3.39 -18.14
CA TYR A 27 9.17 -3.75 -18.75
C TYR A 27 8.10 -2.70 -18.47
N GLN A 28 7.96 -2.24 -17.21
CA GLN A 28 6.97 -1.23 -16.83
C GLN A 28 7.15 0.08 -17.62
N VAL A 29 8.38 0.58 -17.75
CA VAL A 29 8.68 1.78 -18.54
C VAL A 29 8.33 1.56 -20.01
N ALA A 30 8.73 0.42 -20.59
CA ALA A 30 8.47 0.13 -22.00
C ALA A 30 6.98 -0.03 -22.30
N ASP A 31 6.22 -0.69 -21.41
CA ASP A 31 4.79 -0.93 -21.60
C ASP A 31 3.99 0.37 -21.49
N LEU A 32 4.19 1.15 -20.43
CA LEU A 32 3.54 2.45 -20.24
C LEU A 32 3.84 3.41 -21.40
N SER A 33 5.09 3.45 -21.87
CA SER A 33 5.52 4.33 -22.97
C SER A 33 4.84 4.02 -24.32
N ARG A 34 4.14 2.89 -24.46
CA ARG A 34 3.34 2.56 -25.66
C ARG A 34 1.98 3.26 -25.65
N LEU A 35 1.48 3.63 -24.47
CA LEU A 35 0.13 4.15 -24.26
C LEU A 35 0.14 5.63 -23.90
N ILE A 36 1.15 6.08 -23.16
CA ILE A 36 1.30 7.47 -22.71
C ILE A 36 2.74 7.94 -22.95
N THR A 37 2.91 9.23 -23.21
CA THR A 37 4.24 9.86 -23.26
C THR A 37 4.69 10.17 -21.84
N LEU A 38 5.83 9.61 -21.42
CA LEU A 38 6.47 9.93 -20.14
C LEU A 38 7.35 11.17 -20.30
N GLU A 39 7.23 12.11 -19.37
CA GLU A 39 7.97 13.36 -19.33
C GLU A 39 8.96 13.40 -18.14
N PRO A 40 10.01 14.24 -18.20
CA PRO A 40 10.90 14.42 -17.07
C PRO A 40 10.16 14.88 -15.81
N GLY A 41 10.28 14.11 -14.74
CA GLY A 41 9.61 14.36 -13.46
C GLY A 41 8.44 13.42 -13.19
N ASP A 42 8.01 12.62 -14.17
CA ASP A 42 6.97 11.62 -13.96
C ASP A 42 7.43 10.52 -12.98
N VAL A 43 6.50 10.06 -12.15
CA VAL A 43 6.72 9.03 -11.14
C VAL A 43 5.86 7.81 -11.46
N ILE A 44 6.51 6.65 -11.60
CA ILE A 44 5.86 5.36 -11.78
C ILE A 44 5.85 4.64 -10.44
N MET A 45 4.65 4.28 -9.95
CA MET A 45 4.50 3.42 -8.77
C MET A 45 4.62 1.96 -9.21
N THR A 46 5.67 1.28 -8.76
CA THR A 46 6.10 -0.01 -9.34
C THR A 46 5.43 -1.24 -8.72
N GLY A 47 4.35 -1.04 -7.97
CA GLY A 47 3.68 -2.06 -7.18
C GLY A 47 4.07 -2.04 -5.70
N THR A 48 3.41 -2.90 -4.92
CA THR A 48 3.62 -3.08 -3.48
C THR A 48 3.93 -4.55 -3.19
N PRO A 49 4.79 -4.86 -2.20
CA PRO A 49 4.84 -6.20 -1.61
C PRO A 49 3.48 -6.60 -1.01
N ALA A 50 3.30 -7.90 -0.77
CA ALA A 50 2.10 -8.44 -0.10
C ALA A 50 1.94 -7.91 1.34
N ASN A 51 0.80 -8.20 1.95
CA ASN A 51 0.45 -7.86 3.34
C ASN A 51 0.30 -6.35 3.62
N SER A 52 -0.23 -5.59 2.67
CA SER A 52 -0.64 -4.21 2.93
C SER A 52 -1.81 -4.18 3.92
N ARG A 53 -1.83 -3.20 4.82
CA ARG A 53 -2.84 -3.12 5.87
C ARG A 53 -3.30 -1.68 6.13
N PRO A 54 -4.52 -1.49 6.65
CA PRO A 54 -4.95 -0.20 7.17
C PRO A 54 -4.02 0.32 8.28
N VAL A 55 -4.02 1.64 8.46
CA VAL A 55 -3.31 2.35 9.53
C VAL A 55 -4.25 3.37 10.15
N GLU A 56 -4.03 3.67 11.42
CA GLU A 56 -4.93 4.52 12.21
C GLU A 56 -4.27 5.87 12.54
N PRO A 57 -5.07 6.94 12.77
CA PRO A 57 -4.55 8.18 13.35
C PRO A 57 -3.71 7.92 14.60
N GLY A 58 -2.50 8.49 14.62
CA GLY A 58 -1.50 8.26 15.67
C GLY A 58 -0.40 7.27 15.28
N ASP A 59 -0.60 6.46 14.23
CA ASP A 59 0.44 5.58 13.72
C ASP A 59 1.59 6.36 13.08
N VAL A 60 2.77 5.72 13.04
CA VAL A 60 3.90 6.15 12.24
C VAL A 60 4.22 5.07 11.22
N VAL A 61 4.14 5.42 9.94
CA VAL A 61 4.51 4.54 8.83
C VAL A 61 5.90 4.91 8.35
N GLU A 62 6.78 3.92 8.27
CA GLU A 62 8.14 4.04 7.74
C GLU A 62 8.33 3.10 6.57
N VAL A 63 8.59 3.64 5.38
CA VAL A 63 8.95 2.87 4.20
C VAL A 63 10.46 2.98 4.00
N GLN A 64 11.15 1.85 4.11
CA GLN A 64 12.59 1.72 3.98
C GLN A 64 12.92 1.04 2.66
N CYS A 65 13.82 1.62 1.89
CA CYS A 65 14.41 0.98 0.72
C CYS A 65 15.91 0.93 0.90
N ASP A 66 16.48 -0.28 0.77
CA ASP A 66 17.92 -0.48 0.80
C ASP A 66 18.59 0.50 -0.17
N GLU A 67 19.72 1.07 0.23
CA GLU A 67 20.55 2.00 -0.56
C GLU A 67 19.92 3.38 -0.90
N ILE A 68 18.61 3.59 -0.68
CA ILE A 68 17.93 4.88 -0.90
C ILE A 68 17.69 5.62 0.41
N GLY A 69 17.11 4.95 1.41
CA GLY A 69 16.81 5.55 2.72
C GLY A 69 15.42 5.22 3.25
N THR A 70 14.94 6.06 4.18
CA THR A 70 13.66 5.88 4.88
C THR A 70 12.75 7.08 4.67
N LEU A 71 11.54 6.84 4.20
CA LEU A 71 10.44 7.80 4.19
C LEU A 71 9.56 7.54 5.42
N ARG A 72 9.35 8.55 6.25
CA ARG A 72 8.58 8.45 7.50
C ARG A 72 7.41 9.42 7.49
N ASN A 73 6.20 8.90 7.68
CA ASN A 73 4.97 9.67 7.67
C ASN A 73 4.15 9.37 8.94
N PRO A 74 3.89 10.38 9.80
CA PRO A 74 2.89 10.23 10.85
C PRO A 74 1.49 10.25 10.24
N ILE A 75 0.62 9.37 10.70
CA ILE A 75 -0.78 9.33 10.33
C ILE A 75 -1.54 10.22 11.30
N VAL A 76 -2.31 11.15 10.75
CA VAL A 76 -3.11 12.11 11.52
C VAL A 76 -4.55 12.07 11.02
N GLU A 77 -5.48 12.34 11.94
CA GLU A 77 -6.87 12.51 11.58
C GLU A 77 -7.02 13.76 10.71
N LEU A 78 -7.83 13.65 9.67
CA LEU A 78 -8.14 14.79 8.81
C LEU A 78 -9.05 15.76 9.59
N ASP A 79 -8.64 17.01 9.72
CA ASP A 79 -9.34 18.05 10.49
C ASP A 79 -10.58 18.65 9.79
N ARG A 80 -11.03 18.01 8.71
CA ARG A 80 -12.17 18.43 7.90
C ARG A 80 -12.88 17.22 7.31
N ASP A 81 -14.20 17.35 7.14
CA ASP A 81 -14.97 16.36 6.43
C ASP A 81 -14.53 16.26 4.97
N LEU A 82 -14.36 15.03 4.49
CA LEU A 82 -14.19 14.78 3.06
C LEU A 82 -15.47 15.21 2.34
N GLN A 83 -15.31 15.99 1.27
CA GLN A 83 -16.41 16.16 0.33
C GLN A 83 -16.78 14.78 -0.22
N PRO A 84 -18.08 14.47 -0.42
CA PRO A 84 -18.55 13.15 -0.86
C PRO A 84 -18.28 12.93 -2.35
N VAL A 85 -17.02 13.04 -2.76
CA VAL A 85 -16.57 12.79 -4.13
C VAL A 85 -15.82 11.47 -4.13
N GLY A 86 -16.26 10.53 -4.97
CA GLY A 86 -15.67 9.19 -5.07
C GLY A 86 -16.14 8.21 -4.00
N GLU A 87 -15.59 6.99 -4.04
CA GLU A 87 -15.78 6.00 -2.98
C GLU A 87 -15.05 6.44 -1.72
N GLN A 88 -15.76 6.37 -0.59
CA GLN A 88 -15.18 6.68 0.71
C GLN A 88 -14.34 5.50 1.21
N PRO A 89 -13.29 5.74 2.02
CA PRO A 89 -12.51 4.67 2.63
C PRO A 89 -13.42 3.75 3.44
N GLN A 90 -13.43 2.46 3.12
CA GLN A 90 -14.19 1.45 3.84
C GLN A 90 -13.35 0.19 4.01
N VAL A 91 -13.35 -0.34 5.23
CA VAL A 91 -12.79 -1.66 5.50
C VAL A 91 -13.88 -2.69 5.20
N THR A 92 -13.70 -3.41 4.09
CA THR A 92 -14.61 -4.47 3.64
C THR A 92 -13.83 -5.77 3.43
N GLY A 93 -14.52 -6.91 3.36
CA GLY A 93 -13.88 -8.19 3.05
C GLY A 93 -13.08 -8.13 1.75
N ASN A 94 -13.62 -7.50 0.70
CA ASN A 94 -12.89 -7.31 -0.56
C ASN A 94 -11.65 -6.42 -0.40
N THR A 95 -11.75 -5.30 0.35
CA THR A 95 -10.60 -4.43 0.63
C THR A 95 -9.49 -5.20 1.34
N LEU A 96 -9.83 -6.03 2.33
CA LEU A 96 -8.88 -6.84 3.09
C LEU A 96 -8.31 -7.99 2.27
N HIS A 97 -9.12 -8.66 1.45
CA HIS A 97 -8.68 -9.71 0.52
C HIS A 97 -7.55 -9.20 -0.39
N VAL A 98 -7.77 -8.04 -1.01
CA VAL A 98 -6.80 -7.41 -1.91
C VAL A 98 -5.58 -6.92 -1.15
N ALA A 99 -5.77 -6.21 -0.03
CA ALA A 99 -4.68 -5.59 0.72
C ALA A 99 -3.74 -6.63 1.37
N LEU A 100 -4.33 -7.64 2.02
CA LEU A 100 -3.59 -8.67 2.76
C LEU A 100 -3.24 -9.89 1.91
N CYS A 101 -3.78 -10.00 0.69
CA CYS A 101 -3.64 -11.19 -0.16
C CYS A 101 -4.10 -12.51 0.53
N VAL A 102 -5.12 -12.42 1.38
CA VAL A 102 -5.74 -13.57 2.09
C VAL A 102 -7.03 -14.00 1.39
N PRO A 103 -7.50 -15.25 1.49
CA PRO A 103 -8.78 -15.69 0.90
C PRO A 103 -9.98 -14.81 1.27
N GLU A 104 -10.95 -14.70 0.37
CA GLU A 104 -12.11 -13.79 0.53
C GLU A 104 -12.96 -14.16 1.75
N ASP A 105 -13.15 -15.45 2.03
CA ASP A 105 -13.88 -15.95 3.19
C ASP A 105 -13.18 -15.62 4.52
N GLU A 106 -11.85 -15.66 4.55
CA GLU A 106 -11.07 -15.23 5.70
C GLU A 106 -11.15 -13.71 5.90
N ALA A 107 -11.06 -12.95 4.81
CA ALA A 107 -11.15 -11.49 4.83
C ALA A 107 -12.53 -10.99 5.31
N GLU A 108 -13.61 -11.67 4.95
CA GLU A 108 -14.97 -11.36 5.41
C GLU A 108 -15.13 -11.51 6.93
N VAL A 109 -14.52 -12.54 7.52
CA VAL A 109 -14.55 -12.76 8.97
C VAL A 109 -13.80 -11.64 9.70
N VAL A 110 -12.65 -11.20 9.17
CA VAL A 110 -11.87 -10.10 9.75
C VAL A 110 -12.64 -8.78 9.67
N ALA A 111 -13.20 -8.46 8.49
CA ALA A 111 -14.00 -7.23 8.31
C ALA A 111 -15.21 -7.19 9.27
N ALA A 112 -15.88 -8.33 9.47
CA ALA A 112 -17.01 -8.42 10.39
C ALA A 112 -16.59 -8.23 11.87
N ALA A 113 -15.41 -8.72 12.26
CA ALA A 113 -14.87 -8.54 13.60
C ALA A 113 -14.52 -7.07 13.89
N GLU A 114 -13.92 -6.37 12.92
CA GLU A 114 -13.61 -4.94 13.05
C GLU A 114 -14.87 -4.07 13.09
N ALA A 115 -15.86 -4.37 12.25
CA ALA A 115 -17.15 -3.68 12.26
C ALA A 115 -17.94 -3.86 13.58
N ALA A 116 -17.71 -4.96 14.30
CA ALA A 116 -18.35 -5.23 15.60
C ALA A 116 -17.60 -4.62 16.80
N GLY A 117 -16.37 -4.14 16.59
CA GLY A 117 -15.51 -3.53 17.63
C GLY A 117 -15.55 -1.99 17.67
N SER A 118 -16.19 -1.34 16.70
CA SER A 118 -16.47 0.10 16.62
C SER A 118 -17.86 0.45 17.15
#